data_AF-A0AA95DZA1-F1
#
_entry.id   AF-A0AA95DZA1-F1
#
_cell.length_a   1.000
_cell.length_b   1.000
_cell.length_c   1.000
_cell.angle_alpha   90.00
_cell.angle_beta   90.00
_cell.angle_gamma   90.00
#
_symmetry.space_group_name_H-M   'P 1'
#
loop_
_entity.id
_entity.type
_entity.pdbx_description
1 polymer ?
#
loop_
_entity_poly.entity_id
_entity_poly.type
_entity_poly.pdbx_seq_one_letter_code
_entity_poly.pdbx_strand_id
1 'polypeptide(L)'
;MLVRGCSVADIVVIEKVSKYKVLSVLVNSNHDIKPKQRYYRKLQVDEFWTYVGHKKNKVWLVYAYDPETSEIVAFVWGKRNLKTARELRAKLDALGIDFGYICCDNWDSF
;
A
#
# COMPACT_ATOMS: atom_id res chain seq x y z
N MET A 1 -1.94 -0.50 -9.29
CA MET A 1 -3.17 -1.02 -9.93
C MET A 1 -4.11 0.15 -10.11
N LEU A 2 -4.75 0.28 -11.27
CA LEU A 2 -5.71 1.36 -11.51
C LEU A 2 -6.98 1.08 -10.70
N VAL A 3 -7.70 2.13 -10.29
CA VAL A 3 -8.83 2.04 -9.34
C VAL A 3 -9.89 1.01 -9.75
N ARG A 4 -10.09 0.78 -11.05
CA ARG A 4 -11.07 -0.17 -11.60
C ARG A 4 -10.46 -1.47 -12.14
N GLY A 5 -9.19 -1.74 -11.86
CA GLY A 5 -8.50 -2.93 -12.35
C GLY A 5 -8.20 -2.93 -13.86
N CYS A 6 -8.50 -1.85 -14.59
CA CYS A 6 -8.18 -1.73 -16.00
C CYS A 6 -6.66 -1.82 -16.23
N SER A 7 -6.24 -2.51 -17.29
CA SER A 7 -4.84 -2.48 -17.69
C SER A 7 -4.50 -1.17 -18.41
N VAL A 8 -3.21 -0.83 -18.49
CA VAL A 8 -2.75 0.31 -19.32
C VAL A 8 -3.18 0.13 -20.79
N ALA A 9 -3.24 -1.12 -21.27
CA ALA A 9 -3.70 -1.41 -22.63
C ALA A 9 -5.19 -1.10 -22.82
N ASP A 10 -6.03 -1.48 -21.84
CA ASP A 10 -7.46 -1.19 -21.89
C ASP A 10 -7.72 0.32 -21.88
N ILE A 11 -6.97 1.08 -21.06
CA ILE A 11 -7.08 2.55 -21.05
C ILE A 11 -6.73 3.13 -22.41
N VAL A 12 -5.66 2.66 -23.05
CA VAL A 12 -5.27 3.13 -24.39
C VAL A 12 -6.40 2.91 -25.40
N VAL A 13 -7.08 1.76 -25.35
CA VAL A 13 -8.19 1.43 -26.25
C VAL A 13 -9.44 2.27 -25.95
N ILE A 14 -9.83 2.39 -24.68
CA ILE A 14 -11.06 3.06 -24.25
C ILE A 14 -10.95 4.57 -24.42
N GLU A 15 -9.87 5.16 -23.88
CA GLU A 15 -9.67 6.62 -23.84
C GLU A 15 -9.05 7.16 -25.13
N LYS A 16 -8.63 6.30 -26.06
CA LYS A 16 -7.99 6.66 -27.33
C LYS A 16 -6.75 7.56 -27.15
N VAL A 17 -6.02 7.38 -26.06
CA VAL A 17 -4.78 8.11 -25.76
C VAL A 17 -3.55 7.22 -25.94
N SER A 18 -2.39 7.82 -26.19
CA SER A 18 -1.15 7.04 -26.32
C SER A 18 -0.75 6.39 -25.00
N LYS A 19 -0.11 5.21 -25.08
CA LYS A 19 0.48 4.52 -23.92
C LYS A 19 1.42 5.43 -23.12
N TYR A 20 2.22 6.24 -23.81
CA TYR A 20 3.14 7.19 -23.17
C TYR A 20 2.41 8.24 -22.35
N LYS A 21 1.27 8.75 -22.85
CA LYS A 21 0.44 9.69 -22.10
C LYS A 21 -0.12 9.06 -20.83
N VAL A 22 -0.64 7.84 -20.91
CA VAL A 22 -1.14 7.10 -19.72
C VAL A 22 -0.03 6.92 -18.69
N LEU A 23 1.13 6.41 -19.10
CA LEU A 23 2.26 6.20 -18.19
C LEU A 23 2.77 7.51 -17.59
N SER A 24 2.88 8.57 -18.40
CA SER A 24 3.29 9.89 -17.93
C SER A 24 2.34 10.43 -16.87
N VAL A 25 1.03 10.30 -17.07
CA VAL A 25 0.03 10.72 -16.07
C VAL A 25 0.17 9.92 -14.78
N LEU A 26 0.34 8.59 -14.87
CA LEU A 26 0.48 7.73 -13.68
C LEU A 26 1.78 7.97 -12.90
N VAL A 27 2.88 8.27 -13.58
CA VAL A 27 4.15 8.57 -12.93
C VAL A 27 4.12 9.95 -12.28
N ASN A 28 3.44 10.92 -12.89
CA ASN A 28 3.37 12.29 -12.39
C ASN A 28 2.16 12.54 -11.46
N SER A 29 1.28 11.56 -11.26
CA SER A 29 0.16 11.68 -10.34
C SER A 29 0.67 11.59 -8.91
N ASN A 30 0.63 12.72 -8.19
CA ASN A 30 1.05 12.75 -6.79
C ASN A 30 -0.14 12.38 -5.88
N HIS A 31 -0.37 11.08 -5.71
CA HIS A 31 -1.39 10.55 -4.81
C HIS A 31 -0.76 10.09 -3.50
N ASP A 32 -0.85 10.94 -2.48
CA ASP A 32 -0.45 10.59 -1.13
C ASP A 32 -1.64 10.05 -0.34
N ILE A 33 -1.42 8.94 0.35
CA ILE A 33 -2.37 8.42 1.34
C ILE A 33 -2.17 9.21 2.62
N LYS A 34 -3.22 9.91 3.07
CA LYS A 34 -3.23 10.64 4.34
C LYS A 34 -4.29 10.03 5.26
N PRO A 35 -3.94 9.69 6.50
CA PRO A 35 -4.91 9.18 7.46
C PRO A 35 -5.97 10.24 7.77
N LYS A 36 -7.25 9.85 7.82
CA LYS A 36 -8.35 10.77 8.13
C LYS A 36 -8.40 11.15 9.61
N GLN A 37 -7.91 10.27 10.48
CA GLN A 37 -7.94 10.46 11.93
C GLN A 37 -6.58 10.14 12.57
N ARG A 38 -6.41 10.65 13.79
CA ARG A 38 -5.19 10.44 14.58
C ARG A 38 -5.24 9.20 15.46
N TYR A 39 -6.42 8.84 15.95
CA TYR A 39 -6.61 7.68 16.81
C TYR A 39 -7.41 6.60 16.07
N TYR A 40 -6.93 5.36 16.07
CA TYR A 40 -7.66 4.20 15.56
C TYR A 40 -7.86 3.16 16.65
N ARG A 41 -9.09 2.72 16.85
CA ARG A 41 -9.37 1.70 17.89
C ARG A 41 -8.68 0.37 17.58
N LYS A 42 -8.73 -0.05 16.31
CA LYS A 42 -8.19 -1.32 15.81
C LYS A 42 -7.45 -1.07 14.50
N LEU A 43 -6.21 -1.54 14.41
CA LEU A 43 -5.49 -1.62 13.13
C LEU A 43 -5.28 -3.08 12.75
N GLN A 44 -5.69 -3.43 11.54
CA GLN A 44 -5.36 -4.71 10.92
C GLN A 44 -4.09 -4.54 10.10
N VAL A 45 -3.07 -5.34 10.40
CA VAL A 45 -1.84 -5.35 9.62
C VAL A 45 -1.80 -6.62 8.80
N ASP A 46 -1.65 -6.45 7.50
CA ASP A 46 -1.65 -7.54 6.53
C ASP A 46 -0.53 -7.34 5.50
N GLU A 47 -0.15 -8.42 4.83
CA GLU A 47 0.93 -8.47 3.86
C GLU A 47 0.50 -9.14 2.55
N PHE A 48 0.93 -8.58 1.43
CA PHE A 48 0.91 -9.31 0.16
C PHE A 48 2.18 -9.05 -0.63
N TRP A 49 2.42 -9.89 -1.64
CA TRP A 49 3.60 -9.81 -2.47
C TRP A 49 3.26 -9.67 -3.94
N THR A 50 4.14 -9.01 -4.68
CA THR A 50 4.07 -8.88 -6.13
C THR A 50 5.47 -8.96 -6.75
N TYR A 51 5.52 -9.06 -8.07
CA TYR A 51 6.78 -9.03 -8.82
C TYR A 51 6.95 -7.68 -9.51
N VAL A 52 8.15 -7.09 -9.40
CA VAL A 52 8.47 -5.81 -10.04
C VAL A 52 9.53 -6.01 -11.13
N GLY A 53 9.14 -5.76 -12.38
CA GLY A 53 9.98 -5.89 -13.56
C GLY A 53 10.19 -7.34 -14.02
N HIS A 54 10.65 -8.23 -13.15
CA HIS A 54 10.90 -9.64 -13.46
C HIS A 54 10.59 -10.57 -12.28
N LYS A 55 10.31 -11.86 -12.55
CA LYS A 55 9.83 -12.83 -11.55
C LYS A 55 10.81 -13.16 -10.42
N LYS A 56 12.10 -12.86 -10.57
CA LYS A 56 13.08 -13.02 -9.47
C LYS A 56 13.01 -11.91 -8.45
N ASN A 57 12.44 -10.76 -8.81
CA ASN A 57 12.30 -9.61 -7.93
C ASN A 57 10.93 -9.60 -7.26
N LYS A 58 10.82 -10.37 -6.18
CA LYS A 58 9.62 -10.42 -5.33
C LYS A 58 9.68 -9.30 -4.30
N VAL A 59 8.66 -8.44 -4.27
CA VAL A 59 8.52 -7.31 -3.35
C VAL A 59 7.27 -7.51 -2.50
N TRP A 60 7.37 -7.18 -1.22
CA TRP A 60 6.28 -7.27 -0.26
C TRP A 60 5.71 -5.88 0.03
N LEU A 61 4.39 -5.78 0.09
CA LEU A 61 3.67 -4.65 0.64
C LEU A 61 3.11 -5.05 2.00
N VAL A 62 3.52 -4.33 3.04
CA VAL A 62 2.92 -4.45 4.36
C VAL A 62 2.13 -3.18 4.62
N TYR A 63 0.87 -3.31 5.04
CA TYR A 63 -0.02 -2.18 5.22
C TYR A 63 -0.83 -2.30 6.51
N ALA A 64 -1.16 -1.14 7.09
CA ALA A 64 -2.06 -0.98 8.21
C ALA A 64 -3.41 -0.48 7.68
N TYR A 65 -4.46 -1.23 7.99
CA TYR A 65 -5.83 -0.99 7.55
C TYR A 65 -6.74 -0.83 8.75
N ASP A 66 -7.63 0.16 8.70
CA ASP A 66 -8.71 0.29 9.67
C ASP A 66 -10.04 -0.16 9.05
N PRO A 67 -10.67 -1.23 9.58
CA PRO A 67 -11.98 -1.69 9.11
C PRO A 67 -13.11 -0.69 9.36
N GLU A 68 -13.02 0.14 10.39
CA GLU A 68 -14.11 1.05 10.77
C GLU A 68 -14.26 2.18 9.74
N THR A 69 -13.14 2.81 9.38
CA THR A 69 -13.08 3.86 8.35
C THR A 69 -12.89 3.34 6.93
N SER A 70 -12.63 2.03 6.79
CA SER A 70 -12.28 1.38 5.54
C SER A 70 -11.12 2.07 4.79
N GLU A 71 -10.10 2.50 5.54
CA GLU A 71 -8.95 3.21 4.99
C GLU A 71 -7.61 2.49 5.23
N ILE A 72 -6.68 2.71 4.31
CA ILE A 72 -5.28 2.33 4.52
C ILE A 72 -4.63 3.50 5.25
N VAL A 73 -4.17 3.26 6.48
CA VAL A 73 -3.57 4.29 7.33
C VAL A 73 -2.12 4.54 6.92
N ALA A 74 -1.36 3.47 6.70
CA ALA A 74 0.01 3.52 6.22
C ALA A 74 0.39 2.22 5.51
N PHE A 75 1.37 2.29 4.62
CA PHE A 75 1.96 1.13 3.96
C PHE A 75 3.45 1.32 3.71
N VAL A 76 4.18 0.20 3.62
CA VAL A 76 5.62 0.16 3.31
C VAL A 76 5.90 -0.97 2.33
N TRP A 77 6.74 -0.68 1.33
CA TRP A 77 7.27 -1.68 0.40
C TRP A 77 8.63 -2.18 0.88
N GLY A 78 8.86 -3.49 0.82
CA GLY A 78 10.12 -4.07 1.26
C GLY A 78 10.25 -5.56 0.99
N LYS A 79 10.95 -6.23 1.89
CA LYS A 79 11.10 -7.69 1.91
C LYS A 79 10.22 -8.26 3.03
N ARG A 80 10.00 -9.57 3.02
CA ARG A 80 9.36 -10.26 4.15
C ARG A 80 10.34 -10.37 5.32
N ASN A 81 10.41 -9.35 6.15
CA ASN A 81 11.26 -9.36 7.34
C ASN A 81 10.75 -8.38 8.41
N LEU A 82 11.20 -8.59 9.64
CA LEU A 82 10.91 -7.74 10.79
C LEU A 82 11.30 -6.27 10.58
N LYS A 83 12.31 -6.01 9.75
CA LYS A 83 12.73 -4.64 9.44
C LYS A 83 11.60 -3.87 8.74
N THR A 84 10.92 -4.47 7.76
CA THR A 84 9.81 -3.83 7.04
C THR A 84 8.60 -3.59 7.95
N ALA A 85 8.31 -4.47 8.92
CA ALA A 85 7.28 -4.19 9.93
C ALA A 85 7.68 -3.05 10.89
N ARG A 86 8.95 -2.99 11.30
CA ARG A 86 9.45 -1.85 12.12
C ARG A 86 9.40 -0.54 11.35
N GLU A 87 9.68 -0.55 10.04
CA GLU A 87 9.53 0.62 9.17
C GLU A 87 8.07 1.07 9.08
N LEU A 88 7.11 0.13 8.98
CA LEU A 88 5.70 0.48 9.03
C LEU A 88 5.32 1.14 10.37
N ARG A 89 5.84 0.60 11.48
CA ARG A 89 5.59 1.21 12.79
C ARG A 89 6.19 2.61 12.89
N ALA A 90 7.44 2.80 12.52
CA ALA A 90 8.08 4.11 12.51
C ALA A 90 7.31 5.11 11.63
N LYS A 91 6.71 4.65 10.52
CA LYS A 91 5.86 5.47 9.66
C LYS A 91 4.56 5.89 10.34
N LEU A 92 3.91 5.00 11.09
CA LEU A 92 2.73 5.33 11.90
C LEU A 92 3.07 6.36 12.98
N ASP A 93 4.19 6.17 13.68
CA ASP A 93 4.65 7.10 14.73
C ASP A 93 4.99 8.48 14.13
N ALA A 94 5.65 8.52 12.97
CA ALA A 94 5.95 9.77 12.25
C ALA A 94 4.71 10.52 11.76
N LEU A 95 3.61 9.79 11.49
CA LEU A 95 2.31 10.37 11.15
C LEU A 95 1.52 10.84 12.38
N GLY A 96 2.03 10.59 13.60
CA GLY A 96 1.35 10.94 14.85
C GLY A 96 0.07 10.13 15.07
N ILE A 97 0.10 8.85 14.69
CA ILE A 97 -1.06 7.96 14.78
C ILE A 97 -1.01 7.15 16.06
N ASP A 98 -2.02 7.31 16.90
CA ASP A 98 -2.28 6.50 18.07
C ASP A 98 -3.25 5.36 17.72
N PHE A 99 -3.10 4.20 18.34
CA PHE A 99 -4.03 3.11 18.15
C PHE A 99 -4.18 2.24 19.39
N GLY A 100 -5.35 1.60 19.55
CA GLY A 100 -5.67 0.76 20.70
C GLY A 100 -4.99 -0.60 20.66
N TYR A 101 -5.34 -1.42 19.67
CA TYR A 101 -4.74 -2.75 19.47
C TYR A 101 -4.52 -3.06 18.00
N ILE A 102 -3.54 -3.92 17.75
CA ILE A 102 -3.18 -4.41 16.42
C ILE A 102 -3.68 -5.85 16.28
N CYS A 103 -4.33 -6.12 15.16
CA CYS A 103 -4.60 -7.48 14.71
C CYS A 103 -3.68 -7.79 13.55
N CYS A 104 -2.80 -8.76 13.75
CA CYS A 104 -2.00 -9.37 12.69
C CYS A 104 -2.23 -10.87 12.75
N ASP A 105 -2.14 -11.53 11.61
CA ASP A 105 -2.12 -12.98 11.57
C ASP A 105 -0.88 -13.53 12.30
N ASN A 106 -0.88 -14.84 12.59
CA ASN A 106 0.27 -15.48 13.24
C ASN A 106 1.47 -15.49 12.28
N TRP A 107 2.24 -14.41 12.32
CA TRP A 107 3.44 -14.23 11.55
C TRP A 107 4.59 -14.94 12.27
N ASP A 108 4.66 -16.27 12.17
CA ASP A 108 5.77 -17.09 12.71
C ASP A 108 7.16 -16.71 12.15
N SER A 109 7.21 -15.77 11.21
CA SER A 109 8.40 -15.37 10.43
C SER A 109 8.96 -13.98 10.79
N PHE A 110 8.45 -13.35 11.85
CA PHE A 110 8.87 -12.01 12.30
C PHE A 110 9.61 -12.05 13.63
#